data_AF-A0A7Z9AUZ2-F1
#
_entry.id   AF-A0A7Z9AUZ2-F1
#
_cell.length_a   1.000
_cell.length_b   1.000
_cell.length_c   1.000
_cell.angle_alpha   90.00
_cell.angle_beta   90.00
_cell.angle_gamma   90.00
#
_symmetry.space_group_name_H-M   'P 1'
#
loop_
_entity.id
_entity.type
_entity.pdbx_description
1 polymer ?
#
loop_
_entity_poly.entity_id
_entity_poly.type
_entity_poly.pdbx_seq_one_letter_code
_entity_poly.pdbx_strand_id
1 'polypeptide(L)' 'MVLADEALQAKIKEKYPELWQRIMIRQTYLKEVLNIDLSKDILPLSNTVAYLRPFYLAKNQAFRVQRIKSTS' A
#
# COMPACT_ATOMS: atom_id res chain seq x y z
N MET A 1 4.01 -8.02 0.90
CA MET A 1 3.76 -7.71 -0.53
C MET A 1 4.43 -8.81 -1.34
N VAL A 2 3.75 -9.35 -2.35
CA VAL A 2 4.28 -10.45 -3.18
C VAL A 2 4.15 -10.03 -4.64
N LEU A 3 5.20 -10.33 -5.42
CA LEU A 3 5.17 -10.23 -6.88
C LEU A 3 4.49 -11.49 -7.41
N ALA A 4 3.39 -11.33 -8.13
CA ALA A 4 2.67 -12.42 -8.75
C ALA A 4 2.45 -12.10 -10.23
N ASP A 5 2.98 -12.96 -11.09
CA ASP A 5 2.69 -12.92 -12.52
C ASP A 5 1.21 -13.24 -12.79
N GLU A 6 0.74 -12.92 -14.00
CA GLU A 6 -0.65 -13.11 -14.40
C GLU A 6 -1.14 -14.56 -14.24
N ALA A 7 -0.24 -15.53 -14.44
CA ALA A 7 -0.54 -16.95 -14.29
C ALA A 7 -0.80 -17.34 -12.81
N LEU A 8 0.00 -16.80 -11.88
CA LEU A 8 -0.20 -17.00 -10.45
C LEU A 8 -1.45 -16.26 -9.96
N GLN A 9 -1.74 -15.08 -10.51
CA GLN A 9 -2.97 -14.34 -10.21
C GLN A 9 -4.22 -15.12 -10.63
N ALA A 10 -4.23 -15.69 -11.83
CA ALA A 10 -5.32 -16.54 -12.30
C ALA A 10 -5.54 -17.75 -11.38
N LYS A 11 -4.46 -18.43 -10.97
CA LYS A 11 -4.52 -19.56 -10.03
C LYS A 11 -5.04 -19.15 -8.65
N ILE A 12 -4.65 -17.98 -8.14
CA ILE A 12 -5.14 -17.47 -6.85
C ILE A 12 -6.62 -17.11 -6.95
N LYS A 13 -7.05 -16.48 -8.03
CA LYS A 13 -8.45 -16.14 -8.28
C LYS A 13 -9.34 -17.38 -8.33
N GLU A 14 -8.86 -18.44 -8.96
CA GLU A 14 -9.59 -19.72 -9.08
C GLU A 14 -9.59 -20.50 -7.76
N LYS A 15 -8.42 -20.68 -7.13
CA LYS A 15 -8.29 -21.53 -5.92
C LYS A 15 -8.71 -20.84 -4.63
N TYR A 16 -8.61 -19.51 -4.56
CA TYR A 16 -8.85 -18.72 -3.36
C TYR A 16 -9.65 -17.45 -3.67
N PRO A 17 -10.91 -17.57 -4.16
CA PRO A 17 -11.71 -16.42 -4.58
C PRO A 17 -11.93 -15.39 -3.46
N GLU A 18 -12.10 -15.83 -2.22
CA GLU A 18 -12.23 -14.92 -1.07
C GLU A 18 -10.95 -14.12 -0.80
N LEU A 19 -9.77 -14.72 -0.98
CA LEU A 19 -8.50 -14.02 -0.87
C LEU A 19 -8.36 -13.01 -2.01
N TRP A 20 -8.76 -13.37 -3.22
CA TRP A 20 -8.77 -12.48 -4.37
C TRP A 20 -9.65 -11.25 -4.14
N GLN A 21 -10.86 -11.43 -3.59
CA GLN A 21 -11.74 -10.31 -3.21
C GLN A 21 -11.06 -9.36 -2.23
N ARG A 22 -10.39 -9.91 -1.21
CA ARG A 22 -9.63 -9.13 -0.23
C ARG A 22 -8.48 -8.32 -0.86
N ILE A 23 -7.78 -8.88 -1.84
CA ILE A 23 -6.71 -8.21 -2.59
C ILE A 23 -7.28 -7.03 -3.38
N MET A 24 -8.38 -7.26 -4.12
CA MET A 24 -9.03 -6.23 -4.94
C MET A 24 -9.50 -5.05 -4.10
N ILE A 25 -10.19 -5.30 -2.98
CA ILE A 25 -10.66 -4.25 -2.06
C ILE A 25 -9.48 -3.38 -1.58
N ARG A 26 -8.32 -4.00 -1.29
CA ARG A 26 -7.12 -3.26 -0.85
C ARG A 26 -6.51 -2.44 -1.98
N GLN A 27 -6.44 -2.97 -3.20
CA GLN A 27 -5.96 -2.21 -4.36
C GLN A 27 -6.84 -0.98 -4.63
N THR A 28 -8.16 -1.14 -4.56
CA THR A 28 -9.11 -0.03 -4.69
C THR A 28 -8.88 1.02 -3.61
N TYR A 29 -8.76 0.63 -2.34
CA TYR A 29 -8.47 1.56 -1.25
C TYR A 29 -7.15 2.32 -1.45
N LEU A 30 -6.08 1.62 -1.84
CA LEU A 30 -4.78 2.24 -2.10
C LEU A 30 -4.86 3.27 -3.23
N LYS A 31 -5.61 2.96 -4.29
CA LYS A 31 -5.76 3.83 -5.46
C LYS A 31 -6.68 5.02 -5.20
N GLU A 32 -7.86 4.79 -4.62
CA GLU A 32 -8.93 5.77 -4.51
C GLU A 32 -8.85 6.63 -3.25
N VAL A 33 -8.30 6.09 -2.15
CA VAL A 33 -8.23 6.81 -0.87
C VAL A 33 -6.83 7.37 -0.63
N LEU A 34 -5.80 6.61 -0.97
CA LEU A 34 -4.41 7.00 -0.72
C LEU A 34 -3.71 7.59 -1.94
N ASN A 35 -4.35 7.58 -3.12
CA ASN A 35 -3.77 7.99 -4.41
C ASN A 35 -2.43 7.29 -4.72
N ILE A 36 -2.28 6.04 -4.27
CA ILE A 36 -1.13 5.19 -4.54
C ILE A 36 -1.52 4.23 -5.66
N ASP A 37 -0.91 4.40 -6.84
CA ASP A 37 -1.07 3.47 -7.95
C ASP A 37 -0.05 2.33 -7.81
N LEU A 38 -0.54 1.09 -7.71
CA LEU A 38 0.30 -0.10 -7.61
C LEU A 38 0.33 -0.83 -8.95
N SER A 39 1.50 -1.36 -9.30
CA SER A 39 1.62 -2.24 -10.47
C SER A 39 0.69 -3.45 -10.31
N LYS A 40 0.13 -3.92 -11.43
CA LYS A 40 -0.76 -5.09 -11.47
C LYS A 40 -0.08 -6.36 -10.95
N ASP A 41 1.24 -6.43 -11.04
CA ASP A 41 2.04 -7.57 -10.56
C ASP A 41 2.17 -7.62 -9.04
N ILE A 42 1.70 -6.57 -8.35
CA ILE A 42 1.84 -6.42 -6.91
C ILE A 42 0.53 -6.81 -6.23
N LEU A 43 0.57 -7.90 -5.46
CA LEU A 43 -0.54 -8.34 -4.63
C LEU A 43 -0.34 -7.87 -3.17
N PRO A 44 -1.17 -6.93 -2.68
CA PRO A 44 -1.16 -6.53 -1.27
C PRO A 44 -1.83 -7.60 -0.40
N LEU A 45 -1.05 -8.61 0.01
CA LEU A 45 -1.51 -9.74 0.83
C LEU A 45 -1.59 -9.45 2.34
N SER A 46 -0.93 -8.41 2.85
CA SER A 46 -0.97 -8.07 4.29
C SER A 46 -1.90 -6.88 4.57
N ASN A 47 -2.39 -6.79 5.81
CA ASN A 47 -3.14 -5.62 6.30
C ASN A 47 -2.24 -4.41 6.55
N THR A 48 -0.92 -4.61 6.57
CA THR A 48 0.09 -3.59 6.86
C THR A 48 0.52 -2.81 5.63
N VAL A 49 0.07 -3.19 4.44
CA VAL A 49 0.38 -2.45 3.21
C VAL A 49 -0.36 -1.11 3.28
N ALA A 50 0.40 -0.03 3.40
CA ALA A 50 -0.07 1.31 3.73
C ALA A 50 -0.66 1.49 5.14
N TYR A 51 -0.18 0.74 6.15
CA TYR A 51 -0.28 1.17 7.55
C TYR A 51 0.64 2.39 7.78
N LEU A 52 0.31 3.50 7.12
CA LEU A 52 0.74 4.82 7.54
C LEU A 52 -0.16 5.16 8.73
N ARG A 53 0.44 5.26 9.92
CA ARG A 53 -0.22 5.89 11.07
C ARG A 53 -0.89 7.19 10.57
N PRO A 54 -2.11 7.53 11.02
CA PRO A 54 -2.87 8.70 10.55
C PRO A 54 -2.04 9.99 10.43
N PHE A 55 -1.07 10.16 11.33
CA PHE A 55 -0.16 11.30 11.40
C PHE A 55 0.88 11.40 10.27
N TYR A 56 1.14 10.35 9.48
CA TYR A 56 2.09 10.41 8.37
C TYR A 56 1.46 10.90 7.05
N LEU A 57 0.14 10.82 6.89
CA LEU A 57 -0.58 11.31 5.71
C LEU A 57 -1.04 12.77 5.86
N ALA A 58 -1.18 13.24 7.11
CA ALA A 58 -1.36 14.65 7.42
C ALA A 58 -0.02 15.39 7.22
N LYS A 59 0.29 15.81 5.98
CA LYS A 59 1.52 16.57 5.65
C LYS A 59 1.74 17.78 6.58
N ASN A 60 0.65 18.35 7.11
CA ASN A 60 0.65 19.47 8.05
C ASN A 60 0.86 19.08 9.53
N GLN A 61 0.83 17.80 9.87
CA GLN A 61 1.04 17.27 11.23
C GLN A 61 2.30 16.40 11.34
N ALA A 62 3.06 16.24 10.26
CA ALA A 62 4.31 15.52 10.27
C ALA A 62 5.40 16.29 11.04
N PHE A 63 6.10 15.62 11.95
CA PHE A 63 7.25 16.17 12.64
C PHE A 63 8.40 16.38 11.65
N ARG A 64 8.96 17.60 11.61
CA ARG A 64 10.17 17.93 10.83
C ARG A 64 11.38 18.02 11.75
N VAL A 65 12.50 17.44 11.34
CA VAL A 65 13.79 17.69 12.01
C VAL A 65 14.27 19.08 11.60
N GLN A 66 14.28 20.03 12.54
CA GLN A 66 14.85 21.35 12.29
C GLN A 66 16.37 21.25 12.46
N ARG A 67 17.09 21.41 11.34
CA ARG A 67 18.55 21.42 11.36
C ARG A 67 18.99 22.75 11.98
N ILE A 68 19.50 22.71 13.22
CA ILE A 68 20.11 23.87 13.86
C ILE A 68 21.38 24.20 13.05
N LYS A 69 21.41 25.36 12.39
CA LYS A 69 22.65 25.86 11.79
C LYS A 69 23.59 26.23 12.93
N SER A 70 24.70 25.50 13.05
CA SER A 70 25.82 25.93 13.88
C SER A 70 26.38 27.20 13.25
N THR A 71 26.17 28.32 13.91
CA THR A 71 26.87 29.57 13.63
C THR A 71 28.33 29.38 14.01
N SER A 72 29.23 29.58 13.04
CA SER A 72 30.62 29.95 13.26
C SER A 72 30.83 31.29 12.60
#